data_AF-A0A1X7LCP3-F1
#
_entry.id   AF-A0A1X7LCP3-F1
#
_cell.length_a   1.000
_cell.length_b   1.000
_cell.length_c   1.000
_cell.angle_alpha   90.00
_cell.angle_beta   90.00
_cell.angle_gamma   90.00
#
_symmetry.space_group_name_H-M   'P 1'
#
loop_
_entity.id
_entity.type
_entity.pdbx_description
1 polymer ?
#
loop_
_entity_poly.entity_id
_entity_poly.type
_entity_poly.pdbx_seq_one_letter_code
_entity_poly.pdbx_strand_id
1 'polypeptide(L)' 'MPDKFKNKYRIESARLQNWDYRSKAKYFVTICTKTRECFFGKIRNGEMLLNDVGKIVESEWVKTFELRPDMNLCVSTIL' A
#
# COMPACT_ATOMS: atom_id res chain seq x y z
N MET A 1 20.30 7.20 -24.61
CA MET A 1 20.71 5.79 -24.36
C MET A 1 20.90 5.67 -22.86
N PRO A 2 20.46 4.60 -22.18
CA PRO A 2 20.64 4.50 -20.73
C PRO A 2 22.14 4.43 -20.41
N ASP A 3 22.60 5.31 -19.51
CA ASP A 3 24.00 5.36 -19.10
C ASP A 3 24.37 4.08 -18.34
N LYS A 4 25.53 3.49 -18.65
CA LYS A 4 26.03 2.29 -17.98
C LYS A 4 26.60 2.67 -16.62
N PHE A 5 25.99 2.20 -15.53
CA PHE A 5 26.59 2.33 -14.20
C PHE A 5 27.62 1.20 -14.00
N LYS A 6 28.91 1.54 -13.81
CA LYS A 6 30.01 0.56 -13.68
C LYS A 6 30.04 -0.48 -14.82
N ASN A 7 29.88 -0.03 -16.07
CA ASN A 7 29.83 -0.88 -17.27
C ASN A 7 28.70 -1.93 -17.29
N LYS A 8 27.65 -1.78 -16.47
CA LYS A 8 26.49 -2.67 -16.45
C LYS A 8 25.20 -1.90 -16.70
N TYR A 9 24.28 -2.50 -17.47
CA TYR A 9 22.91 -2.00 -17.56
C TYR A 9 22.28 -2.09 -16.17
N ARG A 10 21.69 -0.99 -15.72
CA ARG A 10 20.98 -0.92 -14.44
C ARG A 10 19.64 -0.24 -14.68
N ILE A 11 18.59 -0.77 -14.06
CA ILE A 11 17.32 -0.05 -13.94
C ILE A 11 17.53 1.04 -12.90
N GLU A 12 17.31 2.29 -13.29
CA GLU A 12 17.39 3.42 -12.37
C GLU A 12 16.37 3.29 -11.24
N SER A 13 16.64 3.97 -10.13
CA SER A 13 15.69 3.93 -9.03
C SER A 13 14.44 4.71 -9.41
N ALA A 14 13.26 4.13 -9.20
CA ALA A 14 11.99 4.87 -9.28
C ALA A 14 11.83 5.92 -8.15
N ARG A 15 12.76 5.95 -7.18
CA ARG A 15 12.77 6.93 -6.10
C ARG A 15 13.09 8.32 -6.64
N LEU A 16 12.42 9.32 -6.10
CA LEU A 16 12.72 10.72 -6.38
C LEU A 16 14.14 11.04 -5.86
N GLN A 17 15.05 11.41 -6.76
CA GLN A 17 16.50 11.48 -6.47
C GLN A 17 16.86 12.41 -5.32
N ASN A 18 16.11 13.50 -5.14
CA ASN A 18 16.39 14.54 -4.15
C ASN A 18 15.47 14.45 -2.91
N TRP A 19 14.81 13.30 -2.70
CA TRP A 19 13.90 13.11 -1.57
C TRP A 19 14.48 12.14 -0.54
N ASP A 20 14.62 12.60 0.70
CA ASP A 20 14.95 11.73 1.81
C ASP A 20 13.69 11.05 2.36
N TYR A 21 13.50 9.78 2.01
CA TYR A 21 12.38 8.96 2.46
C TYR A 21 12.39 8.65 3.97
N ARG A 22 13.45 9.01 4.71
CA ARG A 22 13.47 8.93 6.19
C ARG A 22 12.78 10.13 6.86
N SER A 23 12.60 11.21 6.11
CA SER A 23 11.95 12.42 6.61
C SER A 23 10.45 12.20 6.83
N LYS A 24 9.89 12.90 7.83
CA LYS A 24 8.46 12.86 8.12
C LYS A 24 7.67 13.45 6.95
N ALA A 25 6.76 12.67 6.37
CA ALA A 25 5.89 13.11 5.28
C ALA A 25 4.55 12.35 5.31
N LYS A 26 3.54 12.88 4.61
CA LYS A 26 2.25 12.20 4.42
C LYS A 26 2.32 11.35 3.15
N TYR A 27 1.86 10.11 3.25
CA TYR A 27 1.80 9.18 2.12
C TYR A 27 0.36 8.69 1.94
N PHE A 28 -0.04 8.53 0.69
CA PHE A 28 -1.27 7.82 0.33
C PHE A 28 -0.86 6.53 -0.38
N VAL A 29 -1.33 5.38 0.14
CA VAL A 29 -0.98 4.07 -0.39
C VAL A 29 -2.25 3.36 -0.81
N THR A 30 -2.28 2.91 -2.06
CA THR A 30 -3.32 2.02 -2.58
C THR A 30 -2.66 0.73 -3.03
N ILE A 31 -3.25 -0.41 -2.65
CA ILE A 31 -2.77 -1.73 -3.04
C ILE A 31 -3.86 -2.39 -3.87
N CYS A 32 -3.48 -2.92 -5.03
CA CYS A 32 -4.38 -3.73 -5.85
C CYS A 32 -4.06 -5.21 -5.65
N THR A 33 -5.10 -6.03 -5.65
CA THR A 33 -5.00 -7.48 -5.75
C THR A 33 -4.39 -7.88 -7.09
N LYS A 34 -3.82 -9.09 -7.15
CA LYS A 34 -3.38 -9.67 -8.41
C LYS A 34 -4.55 -9.63 -9.40
N THR A 35 -4.25 -9.30 -10.65
CA THR A 35 -5.24 -9.24 -11.75
C THR A 35 -6.44 -8.33 -11.49
N ARG A 36 -6.38 -7.45 -10.46
CA ARG A 36 -7.47 -6.58 -10.01
C ARG A 36 -8.75 -7.36 -9.64
N GLU A 37 -8.58 -8.61 -9.18
CA GLU A 37 -9.70 -9.44 -8.76
C GLU A 37 -10.33 -8.91 -7.47
N CYS A 38 -11.66 -9.02 -7.35
CA CYS A 38 -12.39 -8.69 -6.12
C CYS A 38 -12.17 -9.77 -5.05
N PHE A 39 -10.92 -9.92 -4.60
CA PHE A 39 -10.46 -11.05 -3.79
C PHE A 39 -11.00 -11.00 -2.35
N PHE A 40 -11.21 -9.80 -1.80
CA PHE A 40 -11.65 -9.60 -0.42
C PHE A 40 -13.17 -9.56 -0.25
N GLY A 41 -13.94 -9.70 -1.33
CA GLY A 41 -15.39 -9.56 -1.29
C GLY A 41 -15.93 -8.91 -2.55
N LYS A 42 -17.09 -8.26 -2.43
CA LYS A 42 -17.76 -7.59 -3.54
C LYS A 42 -18.32 -6.26 -3.10
N ILE A 43 -18.33 -5.28 -4.00
CA ILE A 43 -19.00 -4.01 -3.75
C ILE A 43 -20.45 -4.12 -4.23
N ARG A 44 -21.41 -3.75 -3.38
CA ARG A 44 -22.83 -3.65 -3.73
C ARG A 44 -23.38 -2.34 -3.17
N ASN A 45 -24.01 -1.52 -4.01
CA ASN A 45 -24.56 -0.22 -3.63
C ASN A 45 -23.55 0.74 -2.97
N GLY A 46 -22.27 0.67 -3.37
CA GLY A 46 -21.20 1.49 -2.79
C GLY A 46 -20.71 1.00 -1.42
N GLU A 47 -21.15 -0.17 -0.97
CA GLU A 47 -20.69 -0.80 0.27
C GLU A 47 -19.85 -2.04 -0.03
N MET A 48 -18.74 -2.18 0.68
CA MET A 48 -17.90 -3.37 0.61
C MET A 48 -18.51 -4.52 1.42
N LEU A 49 -18.91 -5.59 0.74
CA LEU A 49 -19.36 -6.84 1.35
C LEU A 49 -18.19 -7.81 1.42
N LEU A 50 -17.56 -7.91 2.60
CA LEU A 50 -16.39 -8.75 2.84
C LEU A 50 -16.73 -10.25 2.76
N ASN A 51 -15.85 -11.02 2.12
CA ASN A 51 -15.82 -12.47 2.29
C ASN A 51 -14.94 -12.84 3.50
N ASP A 52 -14.72 -14.13 3.76
CA ASP A 52 -13.97 -14.56 4.94
C ASP A 52 -12.50 -14.09 4.93
N VAL A 53 -11.87 -13.99 3.75
CA VAL A 53 -10.53 -13.43 3.62
C VAL A 53 -10.54 -11.92 3.86
N GLY A 54 -11.55 -11.21 3.36
CA GLY A 54 -11.74 -9.78 3.61
C GLY A 54 -11.91 -9.46 5.10
N LYS A 55 -12.64 -10.29 5.84
CA LYS A 55 -12.78 -10.16 7.31
C LYS A 55 -11.45 -10.31 8.04
N ILE A 56 -10.60 -11.25 7.59
CA ILE A 56 -9.25 -11.40 8.14
C ILE A 56 -8.44 -10.11 7.91
N VAL A 57 -8.45 -9.58 6.69
CA VAL A 57 -7.75 -8.32 6.37
C VAL A 57 -8.27 -7.15 7.19
N GLU A 58 -9.59 -7.00 7.33
CA GLU A 58 -10.18 -5.96 8.17
C GLU A 58 -9.72 -6.10 9.63
N SER A 59 -9.73 -7.32 10.18
CA SER A 59 -9.30 -7.56 11.55
C SER A 59 -7.81 -7.24 11.78
N GLU A 60 -6.93 -7.61 10.86
CA GLU A 60 -5.50 -7.30 10.95
C GLU A 60 -5.22 -5.82 10.70
N TRP A 61 -6.02 -5.17 9.85
CA TRP A 61 -5.95 -3.73 9.63
C TRP A 61 -6.26 -2.96 10.92
N VAL A 62 -7.32 -3.32 11.63
CA VAL A 62 -7.67 -2.70 12.92
C VAL A 62 -6.58 -2.94 13.97
N LYS A 63 -6.04 -4.15 14.08
CA LYS A 63 -4.95 -4.48 15.01
C LYS A 63 -3.65 -3.72 14.72
N THR A 64 -3.42 -3.32 13.47
CA THR A 64 -2.16 -2.67 13.05
C THR A 64 -1.88 -1.40 13.84
N PHE A 65 -2.91 -0.64 14.24
CA PHE A 65 -2.76 0.60 15.01
C PHE A 65 -2.21 0.35 16.42
N GLU A 66 -2.65 -0.74 17.07
CA GLU A 66 -2.15 -1.14 18.38
C GLU A 66 -0.74 -1.72 18.29
N LEU A 67 -0.45 -2.51 17.25
CA LEU A 67 0.84 -3.16 17.05
C LEU A 67 1.95 -2.19 16.60
N ARG A 68 1.60 -1.05 16.01
CA ARG A 68 2.54 -0.12 15.36
C ARG A 68 2.30 1.34 15.78
N PRO A 69 2.37 1.66 17.08
CA PRO A 69 2.12 3.01 17.57
C PRO A 69 3.15 4.03 17.05
N ASP A 70 4.34 3.57 16.64
CA ASP A 70 5.42 4.38 16.08
C ASP A 70 5.11 4.90 14.66
N MET A 71 4.18 4.26 13.93
CA MET A 71 3.90 4.59 12.54
C MET A 71 2.92 5.76 12.34
N ASN A 72 2.27 6.27 13.39
CA ASN A 72 1.30 7.38 13.33
C ASN A 72 0.25 7.20 12.23
N LEU A 73 -0.35 6.01 12.17
CA LEU A 73 -1.36 5.66 11.17
C LEU A 73 -2.70 6.34 11.49
N CYS A 74 -3.49 6.66 10.45
CA CYS A 74 -4.87 7.12 10.58
C CYS A 74 -5.80 6.27 9.69
N VAL A 75 -6.97 5.90 10.20
CA VAL A 75 -7.97 5.14 9.42
C VAL A 75 -8.74 6.11 8.52
N SER A 76 -8.80 5.80 7.23
CA SER A 76 -9.85 6.30 6.33
C SER A 76 -10.66 5.12 5.82
N THR A 77 -11.98 5.22 5.83
CA THR A 77 -12.91 4.18 5.38
C THR A 77 -12.56 3.70 3.97
N ILE A 78 -12.50 2.38 3.77
CA ILE A 78 -12.44 1.74 2.45
C ILE A 78 -13.84 1.86 1.85
N LEU A 79 -14.00 2.72 0.84
CA LEU A 79 -15.21 2.77 0.00
C LEU A 79 -15.07 1.79 -1.17
#